data_AF-E2B6X1-F1
#
_entry.id   AF-E2B6X1-F1
#
_cell.length_a   1.000
_cell.length_b   1.000
_cell.length_c   1.000
_cell.angle_alpha   90.00
_cell.angle_beta   90.00
_cell.angle_gamma   90.00
#
_symmetry.space_group_name_H-M   'P 1'
#
loop_
_entity.id
_entity.type
_entity.pdbx_description
1 polymer ?
#
loop_
_entity_poly.entity_id
_entity_poly.type
_entity_poly.pdbx_seq_one_letter_code
_entity_poly.pdbx_strand_id
1 'polypeptide(L)'
;RPRQFKERKNYFEELDKIEFKMRFRLNKETVRMILHNINGELQFRTERNNAISAMYQLLLTLRLYATGFFLITMGDFAGVSTTSAHRIVHRVSKAIARLQLYFIHFPTTREEIRKEQLKFFNIARFPKVIGCIDCTQMRVQS
;
A
#
# COMPACT_ATOMS: atom_id res chain seq x y z
N ARG A 1 22.36 27.15 -2.69
CA ARG A 1 22.29 26.53 -1.34
C ARG A 1 22.79 25.08 -1.44
N PRO A 2 23.68 24.62 -0.55
CA PRO A 2 24.11 23.22 -0.53
C PRO A 2 22.94 22.29 -0.18
N ARG A 3 22.97 21.07 -0.71
CA ARG A 3 21.91 20.07 -0.50
C ARG A 3 22.00 19.51 0.92
N GLN A 4 21.01 19.80 1.76
CA GLN A 4 20.92 19.25 3.11
C GLN A 4 20.16 17.92 3.09
N PHE A 5 20.73 16.89 3.72
CA PHE A 5 20.10 15.59 3.89
C PHE A 5 19.58 15.49 5.34
N LYS A 6 18.28 15.24 5.50
CA LYS A 6 17.69 14.93 6.81
C LYS A 6 18.01 13.49 7.19
N GLU A 7 18.15 13.23 8.50
CA GLU A 7 18.26 11.88 9.02
C GLU A 7 17.02 11.05 8.68
N ARG A 8 17.23 9.79 8.29
CA ARG A 8 16.16 8.85 7.94
C ARG A 8 16.12 7.78 9.02
N LYS A 9 15.01 7.73 9.77
CA LYS A 9 14.80 6.76 10.85
C LYS A 9 14.39 5.40 10.31
N ASN A 10 15.03 4.33 10.80
CA ASN A 10 14.71 2.99 10.35
C ASN A 10 13.51 2.46 11.13
N TYR A 11 12.31 2.97 10.79
CA TYR A 11 11.05 2.57 11.43
C TYR A 11 10.78 1.07 11.38
N PHE A 12 11.39 0.34 10.45
CA PHE A 12 11.27 -1.10 10.40
C PHE A 12 11.98 -1.80 11.56
N GLU A 13 13.12 -1.27 12.02
CA GLU A 13 13.91 -1.82 13.12
C GLU A 13 13.56 -1.15 14.46
N GLU A 14 13.37 0.17 14.46
CA GLU A 14 13.14 0.97 15.68
C GLU A 14 11.79 0.69 16.35
N LEU A 15 10.74 0.45 15.58
CA LEU A 15 9.38 0.27 16.12
C LEU A 15 9.16 -1.19 16.51
N ASP A 16 8.48 -1.44 17.63
CA ASP A 16 8.01 -2.79 17.93
C ASP A 16 6.87 -3.24 16.97
N LYS A 17 6.42 -4.49 17.09
CA LYS A 17 5.39 -5.05 16.19
C LYS A 17 4.04 -4.35 16.32
N ILE A 18 3.66 -3.93 17.53
CA ILE A 18 2.36 -3.30 17.82
C ILE A 18 2.38 -1.88 17.27
N GLU A 19 3.40 -1.10 17.60
CA GLU A 19 3.56 0.26 17.14
C GLU A 19 3.70 0.34 15.62
N PHE A 20 4.45 -0.59 15.03
CA PHE A 20 4.55 -0.72 13.58
C PHE A 20 3.17 -0.94 12.95
N LYS A 21 2.40 -1.90 13.47
CA LYS A 21 1.05 -2.19 12.95
C LYS A 21 0.12 -0.99 13.09
N MET A 22 0.17 -0.26 14.20
CA MET A 22 -0.62 0.97 14.38
C MET A 22 -0.26 2.06 13.37
N ARG A 23 1.03 2.22 13.05
CA ARG A 23 1.51 3.30 12.16
C ARG A 23 1.35 2.98 10.68
N PHE A 24 1.46 1.72 10.27
CA PHE A 24 1.46 1.30 8.87
C PHE A 24 0.24 0.45 8.47
N ARG A 25 -0.65 0.11 9.41
CA ARG A 25 -1.83 -0.77 9.24
C ARG A 25 -1.51 -2.18 8.71
N LEU A 26 -0.23 -2.54 8.64
CA LEU A 26 0.28 -3.85 8.23
C LEU A 26 1.31 -4.34 9.25
N ASN A 27 1.42 -5.66 9.40
CA ASN A 27 2.49 -6.24 10.21
C ASN A 27 3.82 -6.29 9.42
N LYS A 28 4.94 -6.48 10.14
CA LYS A 28 6.28 -6.47 9.56
C LYS A 28 6.48 -7.60 8.55
N GLU A 29 5.89 -8.75 8.79
CA GLU A 29 5.98 -9.94 7.93
C GLU A 29 5.34 -9.71 6.57
N THR A 30 4.13 -9.15 6.53
CA THR A 30 3.44 -8.75 5.30
C THR A 30 4.22 -7.68 4.55
N VAL A 31 4.82 -6.71 5.25
CA VAL A 31 5.68 -5.69 4.61
C VAL A 31 6.93 -6.33 3.98
N ARG A 32 7.58 -7.29 4.65
CA ARG A 32 8.71 -8.05 4.06
C ARG A 32 8.28 -8.83 2.82
N MET A 33 7.14 -9.49 2.88
CA MET A 33 6.58 -10.24 1.75
C MET A 33 6.32 -9.30 0.56
N ILE A 34 5.66 -8.17 0.78
CA ILE A 34 5.41 -7.18 -0.28
C ILE A 34 6.74 -6.69 -0.84
N LEU A 35 7.69 -6.31 0.02
CA LEU A 35 9.00 -5.83 -0.41
C LEU A 35 9.72 -6.86 -1.28
N HIS A 36 9.74 -8.13 -0.88
CA HIS A 36 10.37 -9.20 -1.65
C HIS A 36 9.84 -9.27 -3.09
N ASN A 37 8.53 -9.11 -3.27
CA ASN A 37 7.89 -9.17 -4.59
C ASN A 37 8.16 -7.93 -5.47
N ILE A 38 8.40 -6.75 -4.88
CA ILE A 38 8.54 -5.50 -5.64
C ILE A 38 9.97 -4.95 -5.66
N ASN A 39 10.91 -5.55 -4.92
CA ASN A 39 12.25 -5.00 -4.69
C ASN A 39 12.99 -4.68 -6.01
N GLY A 40 12.89 -5.56 -7.01
CA GLY A 40 13.54 -5.39 -8.31
C GLY A 40 13.10 -4.12 -9.06
N GLU A 41 11.88 -3.63 -8.82
CA GLU A 41 11.37 -2.41 -9.44
C GLU A 41 11.77 -1.12 -8.69
N LEU A 42 12.14 -1.25 -7.41
CA LEU A 42 12.44 -0.13 -6.52
C LEU A 42 13.92 0.21 -6.44
N GLN A 43 14.79 -0.71 -6.85
CA GLN A 43 16.23 -0.50 -6.88
C GLN A 43 16.61 0.55 -7.94
N PHE A 44 17.43 1.51 -7.51
CA PHE A 44 18.06 2.45 -8.43
C PHE A 44 19.34 1.80 -8.97
N ARG A 45 19.59 1.93 -10.28
CA ARG A 45 20.84 1.47 -10.92
C ARG A 45 22.09 2.27 -10.52
N THR A 46 21.95 3.25 -9.62
CA THR A 46 23.03 4.15 -9.23
C THR A 46 23.05 4.35 -7.72
N GLU A 47 24.23 4.25 -7.10
CA GLU A 47 24.46 4.58 -5.70
C GLU A 47 24.66 6.09 -5.45
N ARG A 48 24.61 6.90 -6.51
CA ARG A 48 24.79 8.36 -6.43
C ARG A 48 23.68 8.99 -5.58
N ASN A 49 24.06 9.95 -4.71
CA ASN A 49 23.16 10.85 -3.97
C ASN A 49 22.36 10.27 -2.78
N ASN A 50 22.93 9.36 -1.97
CA ASN A 50 22.26 8.80 -0.78
C ASN A 50 20.90 8.16 -1.16
N ALA A 51 21.00 7.15 -2.04
CA ALA A 51 19.85 6.45 -2.60
C ALA A 51 18.94 5.91 -1.49
N ILE A 52 17.63 6.12 -1.65
CA ILE A 52 16.64 5.70 -0.66
C ILE A 52 16.40 4.20 -0.86
N SER A 53 16.63 3.40 0.17
CA SER A 53 16.45 1.94 0.08
C SER A 53 15.01 1.58 -0.26
N ALA A 54 14.81 0.42 -0.89
CA ALA A 54 13.47 -0.06 -1.27
C ALA A 54 12.53 -0.18 -0.04
N MET A 55 13.05 -0.60 1.12
CA MET A 55 12.29 -0.64 2.37
C MET A 55 11.78 0.75 2.77
N TYR A 56 12.66 1.77 2.74
CA TYR A 56 12.26 3.14 3.06
C TYR A 56 11.20 3.68 2.11
N GLN A 57 11.35 3.40 0.81
CA GLN A 57 10.37 3.78 -0.20
C GLN A 57 9.00 3.15 0.06
N LEU A 58 9.00 1.86 0.40
CA LEU A 58 7.79 1.13 0.75
C LEU A 58 7.13 1.71 2.01
N LEU A 59 7.88 1.92 3.09
CA LEU A 59 7.34 2.47 4.34
C LEU A 59 6.77 3.87 4.17
N LEU A 60 7.42 4.74 3.39
CA LEU A 60 6.89 6.07 3.06
C LEU A 60 5.50 5.94 2.41
N THR A 61 5.38 5.03 1.44
CA THR A 61 4.13 4.82 0.69
C THR A 61 3.05 4.19 1.56
N LEU A 62 3.40 3.20 2.40
CA LEU A 62 2.46 2.58 3.32
C LEU A 62 1.98 3.57 4.39
N ARG A 63 2.85 4.48 4.85
CA ARG A 63 2.45 5.54 5.79
C ARG A 63 1.42 6.46 5.17
N LEU A 64 1.59 6.80 3.88
CA LEU A 64 0.60 7.56 3.13
C LEU A 64 -0.75 6.83 3.11
N TYR A 65 -0.78 5.55 2.74
CA TYR A 65 -2.03 4.77 2.70
C TYR A 65 -2.70 4.63 4.06
N ALA A 66 -1.90 4.45 5.12
CA ALA A 66 -2.40 4.29 6.47
C ALA A 66 -3.03 5.57 7.05
N THR A 67 -2.70 6.74 6.50
CA THR A 67 -3.10 8.02 7.09
C THR A 67 -3.89 8.94 6.17
N GLY A 68 -3.76 8.79 4.85
CA GLY A 68 -4.38 9.69 3.88
C GLY A 68 -3.85 11.13 3.89
N PHE A 69 -2.69 11.39 4.50
CA PHE A 69 -2.13 12.75 4.61
C PHE A 69 -1.47 13.26 3.32
N PHE A 70 -1.07 14.53 3.33
CA PHE A 70 -0.40 15.18 2.21
C PHE A 70 1.03 14.68 1.98
N LEU A 71 1.49 14.74 0.72
CA LEU A 71 2.85 14.36 0.32
C LEU A 71 3.95 15.19 0.98
N ILE A 72 3.65 16.44 1.37
CA ILE A 72 4.59 17.28 2.11
C ILE A 72 4.92 16.67 3.48
N THR A 73 3.88 16.23 4.21
CA THR A 73 4.01 15.55 5.49
C THR A 73 4.76 14.22 5.35
N MET A 74 4.53 13.48 4.26
CA MET A 74 5.28 12.25 3.99
C MET A 74 6.75 12.52 3.66
N GLY A 75 7.04 13.62 2.96
CA GLY A 75 8.39 14.09 2.72
C GLY A 75 9.13 14.39 4.02
N ASP A 76 8.49 15.13 4.94
CA ASP A 76 9.06 15.42 6.25
C ASP A 76 9.24 14.17 7.10
N PHE A 77 8.26 13.27 7.12
CA PHE A 77 8.33 11.98 7.80
C PHE A 77 9.52 11.12 7.33
N ALA A 78 9.76 11.07 6.02
CA ALA A 78 10.79 10.22 5.44
C ALA A 78 12.14 10.94 5.23
N GLY A 79 12.25 12.22 5.56
CA GLY A 79 13.47 13.00 5.34
C GLY A 79 13.80 13.25 3.86
N VAL A 80 12.77 13.43 3.01
CA VAL A 80 12.91 13.61 1.55
C VAL A 80 12.12 14.82 1.06
N SER A 81 12.44 15.32 -0.14
CA SER A 81 11.65 16.39 -0.76
C SER A 81 10.24 15.90 -1.12
N THR A 82 9.28 16.83 -1.19
CA THR A 82 7.89 16.52 -1.62
C THR A 82 7.86 15.88 -3.01
N THR A 83 8.70 16.36 -3.94
CA THR A 83 8.86 15.80 -5.28
C THR A 83 9.41 14.36 -5.23
N SER A 84 10.37 14.09 -4.34
CA SER A 84 10.89 12.73 -4.12
C SER A 84 9.82 11.80 -3.57
N ALA A 85 9.06 12.26 -2.56
CA ALA A 85 7.94 11.50 -1.99
C ALA A 85 6.90 11.15 -3.06
N HIS A 86 6.48 12.12 -3.88
CA HIS A 86 5.56 11.89 -5.01
C HIS A 86 6.06 10.78 -5.95
N ARG A 87 7.32 10.88 -6.40
CA ARG A 87 7.92 9.88 -7.32
C ARG A 87 8.00 8.50 -6.69
N ILE A 88 8.33 8.43 -5.40
CA ILE A 88 8.38 7.18 -4.63
C ILE A 88 7.00 6.55 -4.57
N VAL A 89 6.01 7.30 -4.11
CA VAL A 89 4.62 6.83 -3.97
C VAL A 89 4.12 6.29 -5.29
N HIS A 90 4.30 7.04 -6.38
CA HIS A 90 3.84 6.61 -7.71
C HIS A 90 4.50 5.29 -8.14
N ARG A 91 5.82 5.16 -7.98
CA ARG A 91 6.55 3.93 -8.37
C ARG A 91 6.16 2.74 -7.51
N VAL A 92 6.11 2.91 -6.19
CA VAL A 92 5.73 1.84 -5.26
C VAL A 92 4.28 1.40 -5.50
N SER A 93 3.35 2.36 -5.67
CA SER A 93 1.95 2.07 -5.99
C SER A 93 1.83 1.25 -7.27
N LYS A 94 2.57 1.62 -8.33
CA LYS A 94 2.58 0.89 -9.59
C LYS A 94 3.12 -0.54 -9.43
N ALA A 95 4.19 -0.71 -8.66
CA ALA A 95 4.78 -2.02 -8.42
C ALA A 95 3.82 -2.92 -7.61
N ILE A 96 3.16 -2.39 -6.58
CA ILE A 96 2.15 -3.12 -5.80
C ILE A 96 0.95 -3.48 -6.69
N ALA A 97 0.45 -2.57 -7.52
CA ALA A 97 -0.69 -2.81 -8.38
C ALA A 97 -0.44 -3.96 -9.38
N ARG A 98 0.81 -4.18 -9.82
CA ARG A 98 1.15 -5.33 -10.67
C ARG A 98 0.96 -6.67 -9.98
N LEU A 99 1.04 -6.70 -8.64
CA LEU A 99 0.78 -7.91 -7.87
C LEU A 99 -0.69 -8.32 -7.86
N GLN A 100 -1.61 -7.48 -8.36
CA GLN A 100 -3.05 -7.78 -8.37
C GLN A 100 -3.36 -9.13 -9.00
N LEU A 101 -2.63 -9.55 -10.03
CA LEU A 101 -2.88 -10.82 -10.73
C LEU A 101 -2.60 -12.05 -9.87
N TYR A 102 -1.79 -11.91 -8.82
CA TYR A 102 -1.46 -13.00 -7.90
C TYR A 102 -2.36 -13.03 -6.67
N PHE A 103 -2.89 -11.87 -6.25
CA PHE A 103 -3.61 -11.73 -4.98
C PHE A 103 -5.11 -11.45 -5.13
N ILE A 104 -5.54 -10.85 -6.24
CA ILE A 104 -6.93 -10.48 -6.49
C ILE A 104 -7.51 -11.43 -7.52
N HIS A 105 -8.40 -12.31 -7.05
CA HIS A 105 -9.16 -13.22 -7.90
C HIS A 105 -10.61 -12.74 -7.95
N PHE A 106 -11.10 -12.48 -9.15
CA PHE A 106 -12.47 -12.06 -9.38
C PHE A 106 -13.17 -13.13 -10.23
N PRO A 107 -14.44 -13.46 -9.94
CA PRO A 107 -15.17 -14.45 -10.75
C PRO A 107 -15.28 -13.95 -12.19
N THR A 108 -14.87 -14.77 -13.16
CA THR A 108 -14.86 -14.39 -14.58
C THR A 108 -15.85 -15.20 -15.40
N THR A 109 -16.08 -16.46 -15.02
CA THR A 109 -17.05 -17.32 -15.71
C THR A 109 -18.47 -17.04 -15.24
N ARG A 110 -19.45 -17.30 -16.11
CA ARG A 110 -20.88 -17.14 -15.76
C ARG A 110 -21.28 -17.99 -14.56
N GLU A 111 -20.67 -19.17 -14.42
CA GLU A 111 -20.93 -20.10 -13.34
C GLU A 111 -20.39 -19.59 -12.00
N GLU A 112 -19.13 -19.12 -11.98
CA GLU A 112 -18.53 -18.48 -10.80
C GLU A 112 -19.31 -17.23 -10.38
N ILE A 113 -19.66 -16.38 -11.34
CA ILE A 113 -20.47 -15.18 -11.10
C ILE A 113 -21.80 -15.54 -10.46
N ARG A 114 -22.53 -16.52 -11.03
CA ARG A 114 -23.82 -16.96 -10.48
C ARG A 114 -23.66 -17.55 -9.08
N LYS A 115 -22.58 -18.31 -8.85
CA LYS A 115 -22.26 -18.88 -7.54
C LYS A 115 -22.02 -17.79 -6.50
N GLU A 116 -21.20 -16.77 -6.80
CA GLU A 116 -20.96 -15.66 -5.87
C GLU A 116 -22.23 -14.84 -5.62
N GLN A 117 -23.01 -14.54 -6.67
CA GLN A 117 -24.30 -13.86 -6.53
C GLN A 117 -25.27 -14.59 -5.61
N LEU A 118 -25.35 -15.92 -5.74
CA LEU A 118 -26.22 -16.73 -4.90
C LEU A 118 -25.75 -16.72 -3.44
N LYS A 119 -24.44 -16.73 -3.17
CA LYS A 119 -23.90 -16.62 -1.80
C LYS A 119 -24.32 -15.31 -1.14
N PHE A 120 -24.11 -14.17 -1.80
CA PHE A 120 -24.54 -12.86 -1.26
C PHE A 120 -26.05 -12.76 -1.08
N PHE A 121 -26.82 -13.31 -2.02
CA PHE A 121 -28.26 -13.37 -1.92
C PHE A 121 -28.72 -14.24 -0.74
N ASN A 122 -28.03 -15.34 -0.44
CA ASN A 122 -28.38 -16.20 0.68
C ASN A 122 -28.05 -15.57 2.05
N ILE A 123 -27.03 -14.72 2.13
CA ILE A 123 -26.66 -14.04 3.39
C ILE A 123 -27.67 -12.94 3.73
N ALA A 124 -27.97 -12.04 2.78
CA ALA A 124 -28.74 -10.82 3.06
C ALA A 124 -29.71 -10.42 1.94
N ARG A 125 -30.08 -11.36 1.05
CA ARG A 125 -30.92 -11.09 -0.13
C ARG A 125 -30.35 -10.01 -1.06
N PHE A 126 -29.04 -9.75 -1.00
CA PHE A 126 -28.42 -8.73 -1.82
C PHE A 126 -28.17 -9.27 -3.23
N PRO A 127 -28.93 -8.82 -4.25
CA PRO A 127 -28.94 -9.47 -5.55
C PRO A 127 -27.76 -9.00 -6.41
N LYS A 128 -27.30 -9.86 -7.31
CA LYS A 128 -26.30 -9.55 -8.36
C LYS A 128 -24.92 -9.09 -7.87
N VAL A 129 -24.57 -9.34 -6.61
CA VAL A 129 -23.26 -9.03 -6.03
C VAL A 129 -22.24 -10.12 -6.39
N ILE A 130 -21.08 -9.72 -6.88
CA ILE A 130 -20.02 -10.66 -7.32
C ILE A 130 -18.74 -10.56 -6.47
N GLY A 131 -18.69 -9.59 -5.56
CA GLY A 131 -17.60 -9.36 -4.63
C GLY A 131 -17.86 -8.12 -3.78
N CYS A 132 -17.15 -7.98 -2.68
CA CYS A 132 -17.16 -6.79 -1.83
C CYS A 132 -15.73 -6.46 -1.40
N ILE A 133 -15.43 -5.16 -1.28
CA ILE A 133 -14.15 -4.66 -0.77
C ILE A 133 -14.51 -3.69 0.33
N ASP A 134 -14.16 -4.05 1.58
CA ASP A 134 -14.31 -3.27 2.81
C ASP A 134 -15.26 -2.06 2.68
N CYS A 135 -16.57 -2.35 2.66
CA CYS A 135 -17.60 -1.35 2.43
C CYS A 135 -18.10 -0.79 3.77
N THR A 136 -18.21 0.53 3.87
CA THR A 136 -19.17 1.13 4.80
C THR A 136 -20.55 1.08 4.15
N GLN A 137 -21.49 0.32 4.72
CA GLN A 137 -22.87 0.30 4.23
C GLN A 137 -23.57 1.61 4.62
N MET A 138 -23.90 2.43 3.64
CA MET A 138 -24.71 3.63 3.83
C MET A 138 -26.15 3.33 3.44
N ARG A 139 -27.08 3.47 4.39
CA ARG A 139 -28.52 3.35 4.12
C ARG A 139 -28.97 4.55 3.31
N VAL A 140 -29.42 4.32 2.07
CA VAL A 140 -30.14 5.34 1.30
C VAL A 140 -31.59 5.31 1.76
N GLN A 141 -32.04 6.37 2.43
CA GLN A 141 -33.47 6.59 2.64
C GLN A 141 -34.06 7.09 1.33
N SER A 142 -35.09 6.38 0.85
CA SER A 142 -35.97 6.83 -0.24
C SER A 142 -37.21 7.45 0.37
#